data_AF-A0A1R1SGY3-F1
#
_entry.id   AF-A0A1R1SGY3-F1
#
_cell.length_a   1.000
_cell.length_b   1.000
_cell.length_c   1.000
_cell.angle_alpha   90.00
_cell.angle_beta   90.00
_cell.angle_gamma   90.00
#
_symmetry.space_group_name_H-M   'P 1'
#
loop_
_entity.id
_entity.type
_entity.pdbx_description
1 polymer ?
#
loop_
_entity_poly.entity_id
_entity_poly.type
_entity_poly.pdbx_seq_one_letter_code
_entity_poly.pdbx_strand_id
1 'polypeptide(L)'
;MPGGRLTHEDRRSIAAWLAEGLGYAEIGRRLGRPTSTISREVARNSASGDYAADHAQRVSDHRARRHKPARSAGPAIDEQPAERVRAFVDQFATLLAATGLPRMTSRVFVCLLTADADGLTAADLVRRLQVSPASVSKSIGALETMELVVRRPDPGGRRERYIVDNDAWLRAWQADTGAHSEIATAARRGMEIFGADTTAGTRLDAMGRFFAWLSEQMSGSTLTATAVYDALTVLAALVHADRPLTLATLATALGWPEDRATAALDAIRRQPAIADPLALRTVGPRTYTLVTRPDRLSPAQREALHRGL
;
A
#
# COMPACT_ATOMS: atom_id res chain seq x y z
N MET A 1 -31.51 6.98 -33.86
CA MET A 1 -30.15 6.41 -33.67
C MET A 1 -29.80 6.52 -32.18
N PRO A 2 -29.93 5.46 -31.35
CA PRO A 2 -29.66 5.60 -29.93
C PRO A 2 -28.14 5.48 -29.68
N GLY A 3 -27.40 6.55 -29.98
CA GLY A 3 -25.96 6.69 -29.79
C GLY A 3 -25.60 7.39 -28.48
N GLY A 4 -26.29 7.07 -27.38
CA GLY A 4 -25.99 7.61 -26.05
C GLY A 4 -24.83 6.87 -25.36
N ARG A 5 -24.20 7.52 -24.38
CA ARG A 5 -23.25 6.85 -23.47
C ARG A 5 -23.98 5.70 -22.77
N LEU A 6 -23.28 4.57 -22.56
CA LEU A 6 -23.82 3.48 -21.74
C LEU A 6 -24.20 4.04 -20.37
N THR A 7 -25.38 3.69 -19.88
CA THR A 7 -25.86 4.06 -18.55
C THR A 7 -25.22 3.17 -17.48
N HIS A 8 -25.41 3.49 -16.20
CA HIS A 8 -24.99 2.60 -15.13
C HIS A 8 -25.73 1.26 -15.16
N GLU A 9 -27.01 1.29 -15.51
CA GLU A 9 -27.83 0.09 -15.67
C GLU A 9 -27.34 -0.78 -16.83
N ASP A 10 -27.02 -0.19 -17.99
CA ASP A 10 -26.42 -0.89 -19.13
C ASP A 10 -25.14 -1.64 -18.69
N ARG A 11 -24.30 -1.00 -17.86
CA ARG A 11 -23.05 -1.59 -17.35
C ARG A 11 -23.30 -2.76 -16.39
N ARG A 12 -24.30 -2.68 -15.52
CA ARG A 12 -24.68 -3.80 -14.63
C ARG A 12 -25.18 -5.00 -15.43
N SER A 13 -25.97 -4.77 -16.47
CA SER A 13 -26.43 -5.83 -17.38
C SER A 13 -25.28 -6.47 -18.15
N ILE A 14 -24.29 -5.69 -18.62
CA ILE A 14 -23.08 -6.22 -19.25
C ILE A 14 -22.33 -7.15 -18.28
N ALA A 15 -22.14 -6.74 -17.01
CA ALA A 15 -21.45 -7.55 -16.02
C ALA A 15 -22.17 -8.87 -15.72
N ALA A 16 -23.48 -8.82 -15.51
CA ALA A 16 -24.29 -10.01 -15.26
C ALA A 16 -24.24 -11.01 -16.42
N TRP A 17 -24.43 -10.53 -17.66
CA TRP A 17 -24.44 -11.40 -18.83
C TRP A 17 -23.06 -11.94 -19.22
N LEU A 18 -21.97 -11.23 -18.89
CA LEU A 18 -20.63 -11.79 -19.03
C LEU A 18 -20.37 -12.91 -18.02
N ALA A 19 -20.86 -12.77 -16.79
CA ALA A 19 -20.78 -13.83 -15.78
C ALA A 19 -21.59 -15.09 -16.19
N GLU A 20 -22.67 -14.89 -16.94
CA GLU A 20 -23.46 -15.96 -17.57
C GLU A 20 -22.83 -16.53 -18.87
N GLY A 21 -21.68 -16.00 -19.31
CA GLY A 21 -20.95 -16.49 -20.49
C GLY A 21 -21.46 -16.00 -21.84
N LEU A 22 -22.27 -14.94 -21.89
CA LEU A 22 -22.77 -14.39 -23.16
C LEU A 22 -21.67 -13.64 -23.92
N GLY A 23 -21.64 -13.85 -25.24
CA GLY A 23 -20.73 -13.12 -26.14
C GLY A 23 -21.14 -11.66 -26.37
N TYR A 24 -20.17 -10.80 -26.70
CA TYR A 24 -20.38 -9.35 -26.87
C TYR A 24 -21.43 -8.97 -27.93
N ALA A 25 -21.60 -9.77 -28.98
CA ALA A 25 -22.60 -9.54 -30.02
C ALA A 25 -24.03 -9.71 -29.49
N GLU A 26 -24.23 -10.69 -28.61
CA GLU A 26 -25.52 -10.95 -27.97
C GLU A 26 -25.88 -9.86 -26.97
N ILE A 27 -24.91 -9.44 -26.14
CA ILE A 27 -25.05 -8.32 -25.20
C ILE A 27 -25.39 -7.03 -25.96
N GLY A 28 -24.75 -6.78 -27.09
CA GLY A 28 -25.04 -5.63 -27.96
C GLY A 28 -26.49 -5.64 -28.46
N ARG A 29 -26.99 -6.79 -28.93
CA ARG A 29 -28.39 -6.92 -29.37
C ARG A 29 -29.39 -6.64 -28.25
N ARG A 30 -29.17 -7.19 -27.05
CA ARG A 30 -30.06 -7.03 -25.89
C ARG A 30 -30.14 -5.59 -25.39
N LEU A 31 -29.05 -4.83 -25.47
CA LEU A 31 -29.01 -3.41 -25.06
C LEU A 31 -29.38 -2.44 -26.21
N GLY A 32 -29.61 -2.94 -27.43
CA GLY A 32 -29.78 -2.09 -28.60
C GLY A 32 -28.54 -1.23 -28.90
N ARG A 33 -27.34 -1.77 -28.65
CA ARG A 33 -26.04 -1.09 -28.84
C ARG A 33 -25.16 -1.82 -29.86
N PRO A 34 -24.30 -1.11 -30.60
CA PRO A 34 -23.31 -1.76 -31.44
C PRO A 34 -22.38 -2.68 -30.64
N THR A 35 -22.07 -3.86 -31.17
CA THR A 35 -21.11 -4.82 -30.56
C THR A 35 -19.76 -4.17 -30.25
N SER A 36 -19.31 -3.24 -31.11
CA SER A 36 -18.07 -2.48 -30.91
C SER A 36 -18.10 -1.53 -29.70
N THR A 37 -19.27 -1.12 -29.24
CA THR A 37 -19.44 -0.34 -28.01
C THR A 37 -19.24 -1.23 -26.79
N ILE A 38 -19.83 -2.42 -26.79
CA ILE A 38 -19.69 -3.40 -25.71
C ILE A 38 -18.24 -3.88 -25.61
N SER A 39 -17.65 -4.31 -26.73
CA SER A 39 -16.25 -4.76 -26.77
C SER A 39 -15.27 -3.68 -26.27
N ARG A 40 -15.42 -2.43 -26.71
CA ARG A 40 -14.56 -1.32 -26.24
C ARG A 40 -14.81 -0.94 -24.78
N GLU A 41 -16.02 -1.11 -24.28
CA GLU A 41 -16.33 -0.88 -22.86
C GLU A 41 -15.69 -1.95 -21.99
N VAL A 42 -15.86 -3.23 -22.34
CA VAL A 42 -15.30 -4.36 -21.61
C VAL A 42 -13.78 -4.34 -21.65
N ALA A 43 -13.18 -4.22 -22.84
CA ALA A 43 -11.72 -4.16 -22.99
C ALA A 43 -11.07 -3.00 -22.19
N ARG A 44 -11.79 -1.90 -21.99
CA ARG A 44 -11.29 -0.74 -21.24
C ARG A 44 -11.43 -0.89 -19.72
N ASN A 45 -12.34 -1.75 -19.24
CA ASN A 45 -12.69 -1.86 -17.83
C ASN A 45 -12.46 -3.28 -17.26
N SER A 46 -11.73 -4.14 -17.97
CA SER A 46 -11.40 -5.53 -17.58
C SER A 46 -9.88 -5.80 -17.48
N ALA A 47 -9.07 -4.76 -17.24
CA ALA A 47 -7.59 -4.87 -17.28
C ALA A 47 -6.98 -5.67 -16.10
N SER A 48 -7.74 -5.96 -15.05
CA SER A 48 -7.25 -6.63 -13.83
C SER A 48 -8.11 -7.82 -13.41
N GLY A 49 -8.95 -8.36 -14.31
CA GLY A 49 -9.87 -9.45 -14.02
C GLY A 49 -11.23 -9.25 -14.69
N ASP A 50 -12.28 -9.79 -14.07
CA ASP A 50 -13.64 -9.72 -14.58
C ASP A 50 -14.15 -8.28 -14.73
N TYR A 51 -15.08 -8.08 -15.66
CA TYR A 51 -15.69 -6.78 -15.92
C TYR A 51 -16.49 -6.27 -14.71
N ALA A 52 -16.08 -5.15 -14.12
CA ALA A 52 -16.75 -4.53 -12.98
C ALA A 52 -17.57 -3.28 -13.37
N ALA A 53 -18.90 -3.35 -13.26
CA ALA A 53 -19.83 -2.29 -13.65
C ALA A 53 -19.65 -0.97 -12.86
N ASP A 54 -19.44 -1.07 -11.54
CA ASP A 54 -19.28 0.10 -10.66
C ASP A 54 -17.97 0.84 -10.90
N HIS A 55 -16.93 0.10 -11.31
CA HIS A 55 -15.67 0.67 -11.75
C HIS A 55 -15.85 1.42 -13.07
N ALA A 56 -16.48 0.78 -14.07
CA ALA A 56 -16.74 1.39 -15.37
C ALA A 56 -17.61 2.66 -15.29
N GLN A 57 -18.57 2.70 -14.37
CA GLN A 57 -19.40 3.89 -14.12
C GLN A 57 -18.59 5.05 -13.55
N ARG A 58 -17.79 4.80 -12.50
CA ARG A 58 -16.93 5.84 -11.87
C ARG A 58 -15.96 6.46 -12.88
N VAL A 59 -15.36 5.64 -13.74
CA VAL A 59 -14.47 6.10 -14.82
C VAL A 59 -15.21 6.96 -15.85
N SER A 60 -16.44 6.56 -16.24
CA SER A 60 -17.26 7.34 -17.18
C SER A 60 -17.67 8.70 -16.60
N ASP A 61 -18.09 8.74 -15.34
CA ASP A 61 -18.53 9.97 -14.67
C ASP A 61 -17.38 10.95 -14.45
N HIS A 62 -16.19 10.45 -14.11
CA HIS A 62 -15.00 11.26 -13.98
C HIS A 62 -14.61 11.95 -15.31
N ARG A 63 -14.70 11.22 -16.44
CA ARG A 63 -14.45 11.80 -17.78
C ARG A 63 -15.51 12.81 -18.19
N ALA A 64 -16.78 12.58 -17.84
CA ALA A 64 -17.86 13.52 -18.12
C ALA A 64 -17.65 14.84 -17.37
N ARG A 65 -17.17 14.78 -16.11
CA ARG A 65 -16.83 15.98 -15.32
C ARG A 65 -15.65 16.77 -15.92
N ARG A 66 -14.65 16.08 -16.48
CA ARG A 66 -13.49 16.72 -17.13
C ARG A 66 -13.83 17.43 -18.45
N HIS A 67 -14.87 17.00 -19.15
CA HIS A 67 -15.26 17.54 -20.45
C HIS A 67 -16.32 18.63 -20.42
N LYS A 68 -16.83 19.05 -19.26
CA LYS A 68 -17.72 20.22 -19.17
C LYS A 68 -16.86 21.49 -19.11
N PRO A 69 -16.76 22.30 -20.18
CA PRO A 69 -16.10 23.59 -20.09
C PRO A 69 -17.04 24.51 -19.31
N ALA A 70 -16.57 25.10 -18.21
CA ALA A 70 -17.33 26.09 -17.47
C ALA A 70 -17.55 27.32 -18.38
N ARG A 71 -18.82 27.56 -18.75
CA ARG A 71 -19.25 28.80 -19.40
C ARG A 71 -19.22 29.90 -18.34
N SER A 72 -18.48 30.97 -18.61
CA SER A 72 -18.22 32.10 -17.73
C SER A 72 -19.46 32.98 -17.48
N ALA A 73 -19.69 33.36 -16.21
CA ALA A 73 -20.33 34.62 -15.81
C ALA A 73 -20.32 34.81 -14.26
N GLY A 74 -19.79 35.95 -13.78
CA GLY A 74 -20.24 36.63 -12.54
C GLY A 74 -19.54 36.29 -11.21
N PRO A 75 -19.43 37.26 -10.26
CA PRO A 75 -18.30 37.33 -9.33
C PRO A 75 -18.51 36.68 -7.94
N ALA A 76 -17.36 36.26 -7.38
CA ALA A 76 -16.99 36.08 -5.98
C ALA A 76 -17.84 35.14 -5.08
N ILE A 77 -17.25 33.97 -4.80
CA ILE A 77 -16.87 33.40 -3.49
C ILE A 77 -16.88 31.88 -3.68
N ASP A 78 -15.75 31.33 -4.11
CA ASP A 78 -15.41 29.93 -3.81
C ASP A 78 -13.90 29.80 -4.06
N GLU A 79 -13.11 29.77 -2.99
CA GLU A 79 -11.71 29.32 -3.07
C GLU A 79 -11.73 27.93 -3.71
N GLN A 80 -11.35 27.91 -4.98
CA GLN A 80 -11.60 26.78 -5.87
C GLN A 80 -10.96 25.54 -5.25
N PRO A 81 -11.62 24.37 -5.25
CA PRO A 81 -11.06 23.13 -4.71
C PRO A 81 -9.61 22.83 -5.15
N ALA A 82 -9.19 23.31 -6.32
CA ALA A 82 -7.83 23.23 -6.83
C ALA A 82 -6.79 24.03 -6.01
N GLU A 83 -7.13 25.22 -5.52
CA GLU A 83 -6.23 26.03 -4.69
C GLU A 83 -6.03 25.40 -3.31
N ARG A 84 -7.11 24.88 -2.71
CA ARG A 84 -7.02 24.12 -1.44
C ARG A 84 -6.16 22.86 -1.56
N VAL A 85 -6.32 22.09 -2.65
CA VAL A 85 -5.46 20.93 -2.92
C VAL A 85 -4.00 21.36 -3.11
N ARG A 86 -3.73 22.45 -3.82
CA ARG A 86 -2.37 22.96 -4.02
C ARG A 86 -1.72 23.41 -2.71
N ALA A 87 -2.47 24.12 -1.87
CA ALA A 87 -2.01 24.55 -0.55
C ALA A 87 -1.67 23.34 0.35
N PHE A 88 -2.52 22.31 0.35
CA PHE A 88 -2.23 21.05 1.06
C PHE A 88 -0.95 20.38 0.53
N VAL A 89 -0.80 20.27 -0.81
CA VAL A 89 0.39 19.67 -1.42
C VAL A 89 1.66 20.40 -0.98
N ASP A 90 1.67 21.74 -1.02
CA ASP A 90 2.84 22.53 -0.65
C ASP A 90 3.12 22.49 0.87
N GLN A 91 2.07 22.44 1.71
CA GLN A 91 2.20 22.28 3.17
C GLN A 91 2.78 20.91 3.53
N PHE A 92 2.19 19.83 3.01
CA PHE A 92 2.64 18.48 3.31
C PHE A 92 4.04 18.21 2.74
N ALA A 93 4.34 18.70 1.54
CA ALA A 93 5.69 18.63 0.98
C ALA A 93 6.72 19.37 1.84
N THR A 94 6.32 20.44 2.54
CA THR A 94 7.21 21.15 3.47
C THR A 94 7.51 20.31 4.72
N LEU A 95 6.52 19.58 5.25
CA LEU A 95 6.72 18.66 6.37
C LEU A 95 7.65 17.50 5.99
N LEU A 96 7.45 16.90 4.81
CA LEU A 96 8.34 15.84 4.31
C LEU A 96 9.75 16.35 4.01
N ALA A 97 9.89 17.59 3.55
CA ALA A 97 11.21 18.17 3.36
C ALA A 97 11.98 18.33 4.68
N ALA A 98 11.28 18.56 5.79
CA ALA A 98 11.88 18.66 7.12
C ALA A 98 12.44 17.31 7.63
N THR A 99 12.02 16.17 7.05
CA THR A 99 12.57 14.85 7.38
C THR A 99 13.83 14.49 6.56
N GLY A 100 14.34 15.42 5.75
CA GLY A 100 15.55 15.24 4.94
C GLY A 100 15.32 14.96 3.45
N LEU A 101 14.06 14.82 3.02
CA LEU A 101 13.75 14.63 1.60
C LEU A 101 13.91 15.96 0.82
N PRO A 102 14.51 16.00 -0.39
CA PRO A 102 14.63 17.25 -1.12
C PRO A 102 13.26 17.89 -1.40
N ARG A 103 13.18 19.23 -1.30
CA ARG A 103 11.90 19.97 -1.39
C ARG A 103 11.12 19.66 -2.67
N MET A 104 11.79 19.58 -3.82
CA MET A 104 11.13 19.23 -5.09
C MET A 104 10.69 17.77 -5.15
N THR A 105 11.50 16.85 -4.63
CA THR A 105 11.15 15.43 -4.51
C THR A 105 9.91 15.24 -3.63
N SER A 106 9.84 15.96 -2.51
CA SER A 106 8.67 15.99 -1.62
C SER A 106 7.41 16.48 -2.34
N ARG A 107 7.51 17.57 -3.11
CA ARG A 107 6.37 18.10 -3.89
C ARG A 107 5.89 17.12 -4.97
N VAL A 108 6.81 16.47 -5.68
CA VAL A 108 6.49 15.44 -6.67
C VAL A 108 5.81 14.25 -6.00
N PHE A 109 6.33 13.79 -4.86
CA PHE A 109 5.77 12.66 -4.13
C PHE A 109 4.36 12.94 -3.63
N VAL A 110 4.12 14.09 -2.97
CA VAL A 110 2.78 14.46 -2.50
C VAL A 110 1.80 14.65 -3.67
N CYS A 111 2.26 15.18 -4.80
CA CYS A 111 1.43 15.29 -6.00
C CYS A 111 1.00 13.91 -6.54
N LEU A 112 1.87 12.90 -6.44
CA LEU A 112 1.54 11.52 -6.81
C LEU A 112 0.63 10.84 -5.77
N LEU A 113 0.88 11.05 -4.47
CA LEU A 113 0.05 10.51 -3.37
C LEU A 113 -1.41 10.99 -3.44
N THR A 114 -1.61 12.22 -3.90
CA THR A 114 -2.94 12.85 -4.04
C THR A 114 -3.55 12.64 -5.43
N ALA A 115 -2.88 11.90 -6.32
CA ALA A 115 -3.39 11.61 -7.65
C ALA A 115 -4.39 10.44 -7.65
N ASP A 116 -5.21 10.35 -8.68
CA ASP A 116 -6.06 9.19 -8.92
C ASP A 116 -5.21 7.92 -9.17
N ALA A 117 -5.81 6.73 -8.99
CA ALA A 117 -5.13 5.44 -9.06
C ALA A 117 -4.37 5.17 -10.37
N ASP A 118 -4.74 5.83 -11.46
CA ASP A 118 -4.05 5.74 -12.77
C ASP A 118 -2.68 6.44 -12.80
N GLY A 119 -2.28 7.11 -11.72
CA GLY A 119 -1.03 7.84 -11.62
C GLY A 119 -0.92 9.05 -12.55
N LEU A 120 0.29 9.61 -12.60
CA LEU A 120 0.60 10.81 -13.39
C LEU A 120 1.73 10.56 -14.39
N THR A 121 1.63 11.15 -15.59
CA THR A 121 2.76 11.19 -16.52
C THR A 121 3.73 12.32 -16.14
N ALA A 122 4.97 12.28 -16.66
CA ALA A 122 5.91 13.39 -16.50
C ALA A 122 5.31 14.74 -16.96
N ALA A 123 4.54 14.73 -18.05
CA ALA A 123 3.88 15.93 -18.57
C ALA A 123 2.75 16.44 -17.66
N ASP A 124 2.09 15.57 -16.90
CA ASP A 124 1.11 15.98 -15.90
C ASP A 124 1.79 16.58 -14.68
N LEU A 125 2.89 15.99 -14.22
CA LEU A 125 3.69 16.53 -13.11
C LEU A 125 4.27 17.92 -13.42
N VAL A 126 4.86 18.09 -14.60
CA VAL A 126 5.35 19.40 -15.09
C VAL A 126 4.23 20.44 -15.05
N ARG A 127 3.04 20.08 -15.56
CA ARG A 127 1.89 20.99 -15.64
C ARG A 127 1.29 21.31 -14.27
N ARG A 128 1.17 20.33 -13.37
CA ARG A 128 0.59 20.53 -12.03
C ARG A 128 1.52 21.30 -11.11
N LEU A 129 2.82 21.00 -11.17
CA LEU A 129 3.81 21.58 -10.27
C LEU A 129 4.43 22.88 -10.81
N GLN A 130 4.24 23.17 -12.09
CA GLN A 130 4.82 24.34 -12.79
C GLN A 130 6.35 24.37 -12.66
N VAL A 131 6.98 23.23 -12.96
CA VAL A 131 8.44 23.05 -12.86
C VAL A 131 9.02 22.42 -14.12
N SER A 132 10.35 22.48 -14.28
CA SER A 132 11.00 21.96 -15.48
C SER A 132 10.86 20.42 -15.60
N PRO A 133 10.84 19.88 -16.84
CA PRO A 133 10.89 18.44 -17.06
C PRO A 133 12.10 17.77 -16.39
N ALA A 134 13.27 18.43 -16.39
CA ALA A 134 14.47 17.92 -15.74
C ALA A 134 14.31 17.78 -14.21
N SER A 135 13.64 18.74 -13.57
CA SER A 135 13.32 18.68 -12.13
C SER A 135 12.39 17.51 -11.81
N VAL A 136 11.41 17.24 -12.67
CA VAL A 136 10.52 16.07 -12.54
C VAL A 136 11.33 14.78 -12.69
N SER A 137 12.12 14.64 -13.75
CA SER A 137 12.92 13.43 -13.98
C SER A 137 13.87 13.12 -12.82
N LYS A 138 14.56 14.14 -12.29
CA LYS A 138 15.46 13.97 -11.13
C LYS A 138 14.69 13.52 -9.88
N SER A 139 13.53 14.11 -9.63
CA SER A 139 12.70 13.79 -8.46
C SER A 139 12.12 12.38 -8.56
N ILE A 140 11.65 11.99 -9.75
CA ILE A 140 11.17 10.63 -10.02
C ILE A 140 12.30 9.62 -9.82
N GLY A 141 13.48 9.84 -10.41
CA GLY A 141 14.61 8.93 -10.21
C GLY A 141 14.98 8.74 -8.75
N ALA A 142 14.99 9.82 -7.96
CA ALA A 142 15.21 9.73 -6.52
C ALA A 142 14.12 8.92 -5.79
N LEU A 143 12.84 9.12 -6.13
CA LEU A 143 11.73 8.38 -5.54
C LEU A 143 11.72 6.90 -5.93
N GLU A 144 12.19 6.57 -7.13
CA GLU A 144 12.37 5.19 -7.57
C GLU A 144 13.51 4.49 -6.84
N THR A 145 14.62 5.19 -6.61
CA THR A 145 15.72 4.66 -5.77
C THR A 145 15.26 4.39 -4.33
N MET A 146 14.32 5.19 -3.82
CA MET A 146 13.69 4.98 -2.52
C MET A 146 12.53 3.97 -2.56
N GLU A 147 12.24 3.37 -3.72
CA GLU A 147 11.13 2.45 -3.99
C GLU A 147 9.72 2.99 -3.64
N LEU A 148 9.58 4.32 -3.50
CA LEU A 148 8.33 5.02 -3.18
C LEU A 148 7.42 5.17 -4.40
N VAL A 149 7.98 5.09 -5.61
CA VAL A 149 7.26 5.24 -6.88
C VAL A 149 7.65 4.12 -7.83
N VAL A 150 6.66 3.63 -8.58
CA VAL A 150 6.87 2.67 -9.68
C VAL A 150 6.43 3.26 -11.00
N ARG A 151 7.12 2.86 -12.07
CA ARG A 151 6.70 3.10 -13.46
C ARG A 151 5.75 2.00 -13.91
N ARG A 152 4.62 2.38 -14.49
CA ARG A 152 3.71 1.48 -15.20
C ARG A 152 3.55 1.93 -16.67
N PRO A 153 3.46 0.97 -17.61
CA PRO A 153 3.09 1.29 -18.99
C PRO A 153 1.67 1.88 -19.06
N ASP A 154 1.47 2.91 -19.89
CA ASP A 154 0.13 3.44 -20.17
C ASP A 154 -0.64 2.46 -21.08
N PRO A 155 -1.84 1.96 -20.68
CA PRO A 155 -2.60 0.96 -21.45
C PRO A 155 -3.03 1.41 -22.86
N GLY A 156 -2.81 2.69 -23.23
CA GLY A 156 -3.20 3.26 -24.51
C GLY A 156 -2.09 4.06 -25.21
N GLY A 157 -0.82 3.96 -24.80
CA GLY A 157 0.23 4.78 -25.40
C GLY A 157 1.67 4.40 -25.02
N ARG A 158 2.64 5.13 -25.59
CA ARG A 158 4.09 4.99 -25.35
C ARG A 158 4.59 5.69 -24.09
N ARG A 159 3.72 6.31 -23.30
CA ARG A 159 4.12 7.13 -22.14
C ARG A 159 4.10 6.29 -20.87
N GLU A 160 5.04 6.55 -19.97
CA GLU A 160 5.07 5.93 -18.65
C GLU A 160 4.23 6.74 -17.66
N ARG A 161 3.57 6.03 -16.74
CA ARG A 161 2.84 6.61 -15.60
C ARG A 161 3.57 6.27 -14.32
N TYR A 162 3.65 7.25 -13.43
CA TYR A 162 4.23 7.11 -12.10
C TYR A 162 3.12 6.94 -11.08
N ILE A 163 3.25 5.92 -10.23
CA ILE A 163 2.24 5.53 -9.25
C ILE A 163 2.93 5.28 -7.90
N VAL A 164 2.28 5.72 -6.81
CA VAL A 164 2.58 5.24 -5.46
C VAL A 164 1.66 4.03 -5.21
N ASP A 165 2.22 2.84 -5.30
CA ASP A 165 1.46 1.58 -5.17
C ASP A 165 1.08 1.32 -3.69
N ASN A 166 0.11 0.44 -3.44
CA ASN A 166 -0.39 0.17 -2.07
C ASN A 166 0.68 -0.41 -1.13
N ASP A 167 1.69 -1.06 -1.70
CA ASP A 167 2.84 -1.64 -1.02
C ASP A 167 4.09 -0.72 -1.06
N ALA A 168 3.98 0.52 -1.57
CA ALA A 168 5.12 1.44 -1.67
C ALA A 168 5.79 1.69 -0.32
N TRP A 169 5.01 1.75 0.77
CA TRP A 169 5.54 1.89 2.13
C TRP A 169 6.32 0.65 2.57
N LEU A 170 5.85 -0.55 2.21
CA LEU A 170 6.56 -1.80 2.51
C LEU A 170 7.86 -1.89 1.73
N ARG A 171 7.85 -1.54 0.44
CA ARG A 171 9.06 -1.52 -0.39
C ARG A 171 10.08 -0.50 0.10
N ALA A 172 9.66 0.74 0.33
CA ALA A 172 10.53 1.77 0.89
C ALA A 172 11.13 1.36 2.25
N TRP A 173 10.32 0.73 3.10
CA TRP A 173 10.79 0.17 4.37
C TRP A 173 11.82 -0.96 4.17
N GLN A 174 11.58 -1.88 3.23
CA GLN A 174 12.52 -2.96 2.91
C GLN A 174 13.84 -2.44 2.34
N ALA A 175 13.77 -1.47 1.42
CA ALA A 175 14.96 -0.81 0.86
C ALA A 175 15.79 -0.11 1.96
N ASP A 176 15.13 0.64 2.85
CA ASP A 176 15.79 1.32 3.98
C ASP A 176 16.41 0.31 4.98
N THR A 177 15.72 -0.80 5.26
CA THR A 177 16.24 -1.89 6.09
C THR A 177 17.51 -2.53 5.51
N GLY A 178 17.55 -2.70 4.17
CA GLY A 178 18.73 -3.16 3.45
C GLY A 178 19.93 -2.23 3.62
N ALA A 179 19.72 -0.92 3.48
CA ALA A 179 20.76 0.09 3.67
C ALA A 179 21.39 0.04 5.09
N HIS A 180 20.58 -0.19 6.12
CA HIS A 180 21.08 -0.37 7.49
C HIS A 180 21.97 -1.62 7.66
N SER A 181 21.62 -2.73 6.99
CA SER A 181 22.45 -3.95 7.00
C SER A 181 23.80 -3.74 6.32
N GLU A 182 23.84 -2.97 5.24
CA GLU A 182 25.07 -2.58 4.55
C GLU A 182 25.96 -1.72 5.45
N ILE A 183 25.40 -0.73 6.15
CA ILE A 183 26.13 0.11 7.12
C ILE A 183 26.71 -0.76 8.24
N ALA A 184 25.95 -1.70 8.78
CA ALA A 184 26.43 -2.63 9.81
C ALA A 184 27.62 -3.47 9.31
N THR A 185 27.55 -3.94 8.06
CA THR A 185 28.61 -4.71 7.42
C THR A 185 29.87 -3.86 7.18
N ALA A 186 29.70 -2.63 6.68
CA ALA A 186 30.80 -1.70 6.48
C ALA A 186 31.50 -1.34 7.81
N ALA A 187 30.74 -1.15 8.88
CA ALA A 187 31.28 -0.84 10.21
C ALA A 187 32.12 -2.01 10.77
N ARG A 188 31.65 -3.26 10.63
CA ARG A 188 32.42 -4.46 11.01
C ARG A 188 33.74 -4.55 10.24
N ARG A 189 33.71 -4.35 8.92
CA ARG A 189 34.92 -4.32 8.10
C ARG A 189 35.87 -3.20 8.52
N GLY A 190 35.34 -2.04 8.88
CA GLY A 190 36.13 -0.95 9.44
C GLY A 190 36.83 -1.33 10.73
N MET A 191 36.17 -2.04 11.64
CA MET A 191 36.77 -2.56 12.87
C MET A 191 37.94 -3.52 12.59
N GLU A 192 37.83 -4.39 11.59
CA GLU A 192 38.92 -5.29 11.15
C GLU A 192 40.13 -4.50 10.62
N ILE A 193 39.90 -3.39 9.91
CA ILE A 193 40.95 -2.55 9.34
C ILE A 193 41.66 -1.72 10.41
N PHE A 194 40.90 -1.06 11.29
CA PHE A 194 41.46 -0.15 12.29
C PHE A 194 41.87 -0.85 13.58
N GLY A 195 41.50 -2.13 13.76
CA GLY A 195 41.78 -2.91 14.96
C GLY A 195 40.77 -2.64 16.08
N ALA A 196 40.30 -3.72 16.72
CA ALA A 196 39.27 -3.66 17.78
C ALA A 196 39.71 -2.84 19.01
N ASP A 197 41.00 -2.82 19.31
CA ASP A 197 41.56 -2.14 20.49
C ASP A 197 41.77 -0.63 20.30
N THR A 198 41.42 -0.09 19.13
CA THR A 198 41.53 1.35 18.85
C THR A 198 40.23 2.08 19.14
N THR A 199 40.33 3.38 19.41
CA THR A 199 39.16 4.27 19.55
C THR A 199 38.26 4.24 18.31
N ALA A 200 38.85 4.12 17.12
CA ALA A 200 38.09 3.99 15.88
C ALA A 200 37.36 2.64 15.80
N GLY A 201 38.04 1.54 16.14
CA GLY A 201 37.44 0.20 16.23
C GLY A 201 36.26 0.15 17.19
N THR A 202 36.38 0.74 18.38
CA THR A 202 35.30 0.79 19.38
C THR A 202 34.06 1.53 18.87
N ARG A 203 34.24 2.66 18.16
CA ARG A 203 33.11 3.42 17.58
C ARG A 203 32.42 2.65 16.47
N LEU A 204 33.21 1.98 15.62
CA LEU A 204 32.72 1.20 14.50
C LEU A 204 31.98 -0.07 14.98
N ASP A 205 32.47 -0.72 16.03
CA ASP A 205 31.74 -1.81 16.68
C ASP A 205 30.37 -1.35 17.21
N ALA A 206 30.34 -0.24 17.96
CA ALA A 206 29.09 0.30 18.49
C ALA A 206 28.08 0.63 17.39
N MET A 207 28.55 1.25 16.29
CA MET A 207 27.73 1.56 15.12
C MET A 207 27.23 0.29 14.42
N GLY A 208 28.11 -0.70 14.23
CA GLY A 208 27.78 -1.98 13.61
C GLY A 208 26.71 -2.75 14.39
N ARG A 209 26.85 -2.83 15.72
CA ARG A 209 25.86 -3.49 16.60
C ARG A 209 24.52 -2.77 16.60
N PHE A 210 24.52 -1.44 16.65
CA PHE A 210 23.28 -0.65 16.62
C PHE A 210 22.49 -0.88 15.32
N PHE A 211 23.14 -0.74 14.16
CA PHE A 211 22.46 -0.89 12.88
C PHE A 211 22.11 -2.34 12.54
N ALA A 212 22.87 -3.32 13.03
CA ALA A 212 22.48 -4.73 12.93
C ALA A 212 21.21 -5.02 13.73
N TRP A 213 21.13 -4.57 14.98
CA TRP A 213 19.92 -4.68 15.79
C TRP A 213 18.73 -3.95 15.16
N LEU A 214 18.94 -2.72 14.66
CA LEU A 214 17.89 -1.95 13.99
C LEU A 214 17.39 -2.68 12.73
N SER A 215 18.30 -3.22 11.92
CA SER A 215 17.96 -4.00 10.72
C SER A 215 17.20 -5.28 11.07
N GLU A 216 17.53 -5.99 12.16
CA GLU A 216 16.78 -7.16 12.63
C GLU A 216 15.35 -6.80 13.08
N GLN A 217 15.19 -5.70 13.82
CA GLN A 217 13.86 -5.22 14.24
C GLN A 217 13.01 -4.78 13.04
N MET A 218 13.61 -4.10 12.06
CA MET A 218 12.92 -3.59 10.87
C MET A 218 12.68 -4.67 9.81
N SER A 219 13.59 -5.64 9.64
CA SER A 219 13.43 -6.79 8.71
C SER A 219 12.30 -7.72 9.15
N GLY A 220 11.87 -7.63 10.40
CA GLY A 220 10.72 -8.37 10.91
C GLY A 220 9.46 -8.16 10.07
N SER A 221 9.22 -6.95 9.55
CA SER A 221 8.00 -6.61 8.80
C SER A 221 8.13 -6.88 7.30
N THR A 222 8.21 -8.15 6.91
CA THR A 222 7.95 -8.59 5.52
C THR A 222 6.46 -8.63 5.18
N LEU A 223 5.62 -8.15 6.09
CA LEU A 223 4.17 -8.17 6.00
C LEU A 223 3.66 -6.82 5.47
N THR A 224 2.73 -6.86 4.53
CA THR A 224 2.00 -5.66 4.11
C THR A 224 1.32 -5.02 5.32
N ALA A 225 1.11 -3.69 5.31
CA ALA A 225 0.39 -3.00 6.38
C ALA A 225 -0.95 -3.69 6.66
N THR A 226 -1.66 -4.13 5.62
CA THR A 226 -2.89 -4.93 5.72
C THR A 226 -2.68 -6.23 6.49
N ALA A 227 -1.61 -6.98 6.22
CA ALA A 227 -1.32 -8.22 6.93
C ALA A 227 -0.98 -7.99 8.42
N VAL A 228 -0.33 -6.87 8.75
CA VAL A 228 -0.08 -6.47 10.15
C VAL A 228 -1.41 -6.11 10.85
N TYR A 229 -2.26 -5.31 10.22
CA TYR A 229 -3.59 -4.98 10.78
C TYR A 229 -4.47 -6.23 10.94
N ASP A 230 -4.43 -7.13 9.97
CA ASP A 230 -5.19 -8.37 10.03
C ASP A 230 -4.68 -9.26 11.17
N ALA A 231 -3.36 -9.36 11.35
CA ALA A 231 -2.74 -10.06 12.47
C ALA A 231 -3.14 -9.46 13.82
N LEU A 232 -3.07 -8.14 13.98
CA LEU A 232 -3.50 -7.45 15.21
C LEU A 232 -4.98 -7.69 15.51
N THR A 233 -5.83 -7.73 14.48
CA THR A 233 -7.27 -8.02 14.64
C THR A 233 -7.50 -9.46 15.09
N VAL A 234 -6.76 -10.43 14.53
CA VAL A 234 -6.80 -11.83 14.97
C VAL A 234 -6.32 -11.96 16.42
N LEU A 235 -5.25 -11.26 16.81
CA LEU A 235 -4.77 -11.24 18.19
C LEU A 235 -5.84 -10.69 19.14
N ALA A 236 -6.48 -9.57 18.79
CA ALA A 236 -7.57 -8.99 19.57
C ALA A 236 -8.75 -9.97 19.72
N ALA A 237 -9.12 -10.69 18.65
CA ALA A 237 -10.18 -11.70 18.70
C ALA A 237 -9.84 -12.86 19.63
N LEU A 238 -8.60 -13.36 19.59
CA LEU A 238 -8.13 -14.44 20.47
C LEU A 238 -8.05 -14.00 21.94
N VAL A 239 -7.56 -12.78 22.21
CA VAL A 239 -7.56 -12.21 23.57
C VAL A 239 -8.98 -12.05 24.09
N HIS A 240 -9.89 -11.52 23.27
CA HIS A 240 -11.27 -11.26 23.67
C HIS A 240 -12.08 -12.55 23.90
N ALA A 241 -11.82 -13.60 23.11
CA ALA A 241 -12.50 -14.87 23.26
C ALA A 241 -12.11 -15.62 24.53
N ASP A 242 -10.90 -15.37 25.06
CA ASP A 242 -10.32 -16.01 26.25
C ASP A 242 -10.43 -17.56 26.24
N ARG A 243 -10.38 -18.13 25.03
CA ARG A 243 -10.44 -19.58 24.79
C ARG A 243 -9.86 -19.92 23.42
N PRO A 244 -9.44 -21.17 23.19
CA PRO A 244 -9.01 -21.59 21.88
C PRO A 244 -10.10 -21.43 20.82
N LEU A 245 -9.74 -20.88 19.65
CA LEU A 245 -10.63 -20.73 18.50
C LEU A 245 -10.14 -21.57 17.33
N THR A 246 -11.06 -22.27 16.67
CA THR A 246 -10.78 -22.88 15.37
C THR A 246 -10.67 -21.80 14.30
N LEU A 247 -9.93 -22.07 13.22
CA LEU A 247 -9.85 -21.13 12.09
C LEU A 247 -11.24 -20.76 11.56
N ALA A 248 -12.12 -21.75 11.36
CA ALA A 248 -13.46 -21.52 10.84
C ALA A 248 -14.27 -20.59 11.77
N THR A 249 -14.18 -20.80 13.09
CA THR A 249 -14.84 -19.92 14.08
C THR A 249 -14.28 -18.51 14.01
N LEU A 250 -12.95 -18.37 13.95
CA LEU A 250 -12.27 -17.08 13.85
C LEU A 250 -12.66 -16.33 12.57
N ALA A 251 -12.61 -16.99 11.41
CA ALA A 251 -12.99 -16.41 10.13
C ALA A 251 -14.46 -15.98 10.11
N THR A 252 -15.37 -16.83 10.62
CA THR A 252 -16.80 -16.52 10.73
C THR A 252 -17.05 -15.31 11.62
N ALA A 253 -16.42 -15.27 12.81
CA ALA A 253 -16.61 -14.18 13.77
C ALA A 253 -16.08 -12.83 13.24
N LEU A 254 -15.02 -12.85 12.44
CA LEU A 254 -14.44 -11.66 11.82
C LEU A 254 -15.14 -11.25 10.50
N GLY A 255 -16.04 -12.09 9.97
CA GLY A 255 -16.65 -11.90 8.66
C GLY A 255 -15.62 -11.98 7.52
N TRP A 256 -14.59 -12.82 7.67
CA TRP A 256 -13.48 -12.93 6.72
C TRP A 256 -13.51 -14.26 5.96
N PRO A 257 -12.97 -14.29 4.73
CA PRO A 257 -12.59 -15.55 4.08
C PRO A 257 -11.53 -16.31 4.91
N GLU A 258 -11.57 -17.64 4.90
CA GLU A 258 -10.59 -18.47 5.64
C GLU A 258 -9.14 -18.21 5.21
N ASP A 259 -8.89 -17.90 3.93
CA ASP A 259 -7.55 -17.63 3.43
C ASP A 259 -6.95 -16.36 4.03
N ARG A 260 -7.78 -15.32 4.25
CA ARG A 260 -7.36 -14.08 4.91
C ARG A 260 -7.00 -14.34 6.38
N ALA A 261 -7.85 -15.07 7.10
CA ALA A 261 -7.58 -15.45 8.49
C ALA A 261 -6.32 -16.33 8.60
N THR A 262 -6.11 -17.24 7.64
CA THR A 262 -4.90 -18.06 7.56
C THR A 262 -3.65 -17.20 7.34
N ALA A 263 -3.69 -16.28 6.39
CA ALA A 263 -2.58 -15.37 6.11
C ALA A 263 -2.21 -14.52 7.33
N ALA A 264 -3.20 -14.05 8.10
CA ALA A 264 -2.99 -13.30 9.35
C ALA A 264 -2.34 -14.16 10.45
N LEU A 265 -2.77 -15.42 10.62
CA LEU A 265 -2.15 -16.35 11.56
C LEU A 265 -0.70 -16.69 11.18
N ASP A 266 -0.45 -16.87 9.88
CA ASP A 266 0.90 -17.11 9.37
C ASP A 266 1.80 -15.88 9.44
N ALA A 267 1.22 -14.69 9.36
CA ALA A 267 1.92 -13.43 9.63
C ALA A 267 2.42 -13.37 11.08
N ILE A 268 1.56 -13.70 12.06
CA ILE A 268 1.94 -13.76 13.47
C ILE A 268 3.05 -14.80 13.71
N ARG A 269 2.98 -15.96 13.05
CA ARG A 269 4.01 -17.01 13.18
C ARG A 269 5.35 -16.60 12.59
N ARG A 270 5.34 -15.98 11.41
CA ARG A 270 6.56 -15.53 10.73
C ARG A 270 7.22 -14.36 11.46
N GLN A 271 6.42 -13.50 12.10
CA GLN A 271 6.92 -12.36 12.86
C GLN A 271 6.37 -12.37 14.30
N PRO A 272 7.01 -13.13 15.22
CA PRO A 272 6.59 -13.21 16.62
C PRO A 272 6.58 -11.87 17.37
N ALA A 273 7.27 -10.85 16.85
CA ALA A 273 7.27 -9.50 17.42
C ALA A 273 5.89 -8.80 17.35
N ILE A 274 5.02 -9.16 16.41
CA ILE A 274 3.65 -8.60 16.29
C ILE A 274 2.80 -8.96 17.51
N ALA A 275 2.96 -10.19 18.00
CA ALA A 275 2.16 -10.69 19.11
C ALA A 275 2.69 -10.27 20.48
N ASP A 276 3.84 -9.59 20.56
CA ASP A 276 4.48 -9.28 21.83
C ASP A 276 3.55 -8.48 22.78
N PRO A 277 3.45 -8.85 24.08
CA PRO A 277 4.21 -9.85 24.85
C PRO A 277 3.67 -11.29 24.78
N LEU A 278 2.74 -11.58 23.89
CA LEU A 278 2.07 -12.87 23.71
C LEU A 278 2.72 -13.71 22.60
N ALA A 279 2.41 -15.00 22.59
CA ALA A 279 2.78 -15.97 21.57
C ALA A 279 1.55 -16.74 21.12
N LEU A 280 1.39 -16.88 19.80
CA LEU A 280 0.37 -17.74 19.20
C LEU A 280 0.77 -19.20 19.34
N ARG A 281 -0.15 -20.02 19.86
CA ARG A 281 0.01 -21.49 19.94
C ARG A 281 -1.10 -22.22 19.22
N THR A 282 -0.71 -23.27 18.52
CA THR A 282 -1.64 -24.27 17.98
C THR A 282 -1.87 -25.34 19.06
N VAL A 283 -3.12 -25.55 19.48
CA VAL A 283 -3.50 -26.52 20.53
C VAL A 283 -4.32 -27.71 20.01
N GLY A 284 -4.68 -27.67 18.73
CA GLY A 284 -5.39 -28.74 18.02
C GLY A 284 -5.44 -28.46 16.52
N PRO A 285 -6.09 -29.34 15.72
CA PRO A 285 -6.20 -29.15 14.27
C PRO A 285 -6.80 -27.78 13.94
N ARG A 286 -6.01 -26.90 13.30
CA ARG A 286 -6.37 -25.50 12.97
C ARG A 286 -7.04 -24.77 14.15
N THR A 287 -6.57 -25.02 15.38
CA THR A 287 -7.11 -24.42 16.61
C THR A 287 -6.02 -23.65 17.34
N TYR A 288 -6.30 -22.39 17.65
CA TYR A 288 -5.31 -21.40 18.04
C TYR A 288 -5.67 -20.77 19.38
N THR A 289 -4.65 -20.48 20.18
CA THR A 289 -4.77 -19.74 21.44
C THR A 289 -3.55 -18.82 21.62
N LEU A 290 -3.63 -17.88 22.55
CA LEU A 290 -2.51 -17.04 22.96
C LEU A 290 -1.98 -17.49 24.33
N VAL A 291 -0.67 -17.45 24.47
CA VAL A 291 0.02 -17.64 25.75
C VAL A 291 1.00 -16.49 25.96
N THR A 292 1.42 -16.25 27.20
CA THR A 292 2.54 -15.34 27.46
C THR A 292 3.82 -15.92 26.89
N ARG A 293 4.65 -15.07 26.27
CA ARG A 293 5.96 -15.49 25.77
C ARG A 293 6.85 -16.00 26.92
N PRO A 294 7.47 -17.19 26.79
CA PRO A 294 8.23 -17.81 27.88
C PRO A 294 9.55 -17.08 28.16
N ASP A 295 10.07 -16.30 27.21
CA ASP A 295 11.30 -15.52 27.29
C ASP A 295 11.11 -14.12 27.91
N ARG A 296 9.87 -13.69 28.16
CA ARG A 296 9.57 -12.38 28.76
C ARG A 296 9.72 -12.33 30.27
N LEU A 297 9.55 -13.48 30.94
CA LEU A 297 9.67 -13.60 32.39
C LEU A 297 10.70 -14.66 32.76
N SER A 298 11.63 -14.29 33.64
CA SER A 298 12.58 -15.24 34.21
C SER A 298 11.84 -16.36 34.96
N PRO A 299 12.43 -17.56 35.11
CA PRO A 299 11.82 -18.63 35.90
C PRO A 299 11.44 -18.18 37.31
N ALA A 300 12.27 -17.35 37.95
CA ALA A 300 12.00 -16.80 39.29
C ALA A 300 10.80 -15.85 39.31
N GLN A 301 10.64 -15.01 38.28
CA GLN A 301 9.48 -14.10 38.17
C GLN A 301 8.17 -14.88 37.95
N ARG A 302 8.19 -15.92 37.10
CA ARG A 302 7.02 -16.79 36.89
C ARG A 302 6.60 -17.49 38.18
N GLU A 303 7.58 -18.02 38.90
CA GLU A 303 7.36 -18.69 40.17
C GLU A 303 6.77 -17.75 41.24
N ALA A 304 7.28 -16.52 41.35
CA ALA A 304 6.76 -15.51 42.27
C ALA A 304 5.31 -15.12 41.97
N LEU A 305 4.94 -15.02 40.67
CA LEU A 305 3.57 -14.73 40.25
C LEU A 305 2.60 -15.89 40.54
N HIS A 306 3.07 -17.13 40.44
CA HIS A 306 2.25 -18.32 40.76
C HIS A 306 2.04 -18.52 42.26
N ARG A 307 3.02 -18.14 43.09
CA ARG A 307 2.90 -18.24 44.55
C ARG A 307 2.02 -17.16 45.17
N GLY A 308 1.69 -16.11 44.40
CA GLY A 308 0.82 -15.02 44.85
C GLY A 308 1.32 -14.37 46.13
N LEU A 309 2.41 -13.60 46.04
CA LEU A 309 3.05 -12.82 47.14
C LEU A 309 2.95 -13.43 48.54
#